data_AF-A0A6J7PGD2-F1
#
_entry.id   AF-A0A6J7PGD2-F1
#
_cell.length_a   1.000
_cell.length_b   1.000
_cell.length_c   1.000
_cell.angle_alpha   90.00
_cell.angle_beta   90.00
_cell.angle_gamma   90.00
#
_symmetry.space_group_name_H-M   'P 1'
#
loop_
_entity.id
_entity.type
_entity.pdbx_description
1 polymer ?
#
loop_
_entity_poly.entity_id
_entity_poly.type
_entity_poly.pdbx_seq_one_letter_code
_entity_poly.pdbx_strand_id
1 'polypeptide(L)'
;MLIKKIRRQLFQLRHGSFLAFLKKFSKLRALLTFVALLSFQERRFWKKLNKISDKFSQTVGESVEPNKSDFLIASKVEEILGQIRALIKENKTAAALEKHRQGAELFPKSVELKQAHAQTHFLRGEWTSYLEVSAQADELMRQLAQDQSLDRTRLRFLGNGWTGPLGHISLLDAVIKLRELNLLSDEQRILLYDSQYSSNSALLKLFLPKILNIRSDVKLIEKFTQKFSSIVDQVPMYRLKTGVVDQWSAIDIANQAWSKEHRDPVVKLSDSIEARGMSILERWGLPSDAWFVVIHVREGDHRAHARLQNADISTYFPMMREIVNRGGWVIRMGSPLMSPLPEMPNVIDYAHAVERVDWMDVFLWAKAKFSIATNSGGSEVPMCFGTPVIRTNYSSFGHCSFFEKSFMVPKLYKLKSEKASMSLQQALRTPIPWCESTVHENIEFEIIDNTPQDLVEAAVEMFQRFEKNNWNMTDQQSNAQNIRLSEGAVGGLPISQSFLDNHQFFVKA
;
A
#
# COMPACT_ATOMS: atom_id res chain seq x y z
N MET A 1 17.42 -31.54 30.96
CA MET A 1 16.44 -30.78 31.78
C MET A 1 14.99 -31.27 31.65
N LEU A 2 14.52 -31.67 30.46
CA LEU A 2 13.12 -32.08 30.21
C LEU A 2 12.70 -33.37 30.94
N ILE A 3 13.60 -34.36 31.04
CA ILE A 3 13.32 -35.68 31.67
C ILE A 3 13.17 -35.58 33.20
N LYS A 4 13.96 -34.72 33.87
CA LYS A 4 13.80 -34.43 35.32
C LYS A 4 12.50 -33.69 35.62
N LYS A 5 12.06 -32.81 34.72
CA LYS A 5 10.78 -32.07 34.84
C LYS A 5 9.58 -33.01 34.70
N ILE A 6 9.66 -33.97 33.78
CA ILE A 6 8.64 -35.01 33.57
C ILE A 6 8.56 -35.97 34.77
N ARG A 7 9.70 -36.44 35.31
CA ARG A 7 9.71 -37.29 36.53
C ARG A 7 9.17 -36.58 37.77
N ARG A 8 9.49 -35.29 37.95
CA ARG A 8 8.95 -34.46 39.05
C ARG A 8 7.44 -34.23 38.91
N GLN A 9 6.93 -34.08 37.69
CA GLN A 9 5.50 -33.95 37.42
C GLN A 9 4.74 -35.27 37.62
N LEU A 10 5.34 -36.41 37.24
CA LEU A 10 4.78 -37.76 37.50
C LEU A 10 4.73 -38.11 38.99
N PHE A 11 5.73 -37.70 39.77
CA PHE A 11 5.72 -37.84 41.23
C PHE A 11 4.59 -37.00 41.88
N GLN A 12 4.40 -35.76 41.41
CA GLN A 12 3.32 -34.89 41.88
C GLN A 12 1.92 -35.35 41.40
N LEU A 13 1.83 -36.07 40.29
CA LEU A 13 0.60 -36.70 39.79
C LEU A 13 0.12 -37.85 40.68
N ARG A 14 1.04 -38.57 41.34
CA ARG A 14 0.71 -39.68 42.25
C ARG A 14 0.26 -39.23 43.65
N HIS A 15 0.50 -37.96 43.99
CA HIS A 15 0.32 -37.43 45.36
C HIS A 15 -0.44 -36.07 45.43
N GLY A 16 -1.05 -35.61 44.33
CA GLY A 16 -1.75 -34.31 44.26
C GLY A 16 -3.26 -34.43 44.09
N SER A 17 -4.01 -33.38 44.49
CA SER A 17 -5.48 -33.38 44.42
C SER A 17 -6.03 -33.42 42.98
N PHE A 18 -7.09 -34.20 42.78
CA PHE A 18 -7.74 -34.46 41.49
C PHE A 18 -8.19 -33.19 40.73
N LEU A 19 -8.53 -32.11 41.45
CA LEU A 19 -8.88 -30.82 40.84
C LEU A 19 -7.67 -30.07 40.22
N ALA A 20 -6.47 -30.20 40.80
CA ALA A 20 -5.26 -29.62 40.23
C ALA A 20 -4.79 -30.37 38.98
N PHE A 21 -5.10 -31.67 38.89
CA PHE A 21 -4.90 -32.52 37.72
C PHE A 21 -5.76 -32.06 36.54
N LEU A 22 -7.07 -31.87 36.74
CA LEU A 22 -8.01 -31.47 35.68
C LEU A 22 -7.66 -30.10 35.05
N LYS A 23 -7.27 -29.10 35.84
CA LYS A 23 -6.84 -27.77 35.33
C LYS A 23 -5.51 -27.80 34.56
N LYS A 24 -4.60 -28.72 34.89
CA LYS A 24 -3.33 -28.89 34.15
C LYS A 24 -3.51 -29.76 32.91
N PHE A 25 -4.38 -30.76 32.95
CA PHE A 25 -4.71 -31.59 31.80
C PHE A 25 -5.45 -30.80 30.73
N SER A 26 -6.32 -29.85 31.10
CA SER A 26 -6.96 -28.96 30.13
C SER A 26 -5.96 -28.04 29.44
N LYS A 27 -4.98 -27.47 30.17
CA LYS A 27 -3.88 -26.67 29.60
C LYS A 27 -2.95 -27.50 28.71
N LEU A 28 -2.61 -28.73 29.13
CA LEU A 28 -1.78 -29.63 28.33
C LEU A 28 -2.51 -30.11 27.07
N ARG A 29 -3.81 -30.41 27.17
CA ARG A 29 -4.67 -30.74 26.03
C ARG A 29 -4.81 -29.56 25.09
N ALA A 30 -5.05 -28.35 25.60
CA ALA A 30 -5.09 -27.13 24.78
C ALA A 30 -3.75 -26.89 24.07
N LEU A 31 -2.62 -27.10 24.76
CA LEU A 31 -1.29 -27.00 24.17
C LEU A 31 -1.05 -28.06 23.10
N LEU A 32 -1.44 -29.32 23.34
CA LEU A 32 -1.31 -30.42 22.38
C LEU A 32 -2.22 -30.21 21.16
N THR A 33 -3.45 -29.74 21.37
CA THR A 33 -4.37 -29.36 20.28
C THR A 33 -3.80 -28.20 19.48
N PHE A 34 -3.22 -27.20 20.13
CA PHE A 34 -2.58 -26.06 19.48
C PHE A 34 -1.35 -26.46 18.66
N VAL A 35 -0.49 -27.33 19.20
CA VAL A 35 0.68 -27.87 18.49
C VAL A 35 0.25 -28.76 17.33
N ALA A 36 -0.79 -29.59 17.50
CA ALA A 36 -1.34 -30.41 16.43
C ALA A 36 -1.93 -29.54 15.31
N LEU A 37 -2.68 -28.49 15.65
CA LEU A 37 -3.22 -27.50 14.71
C LEU A 37 -2.11 -26.80 13.91
N LEU A 38 -1.06 -26.32 14.58
CA LEU A 38 0.10 -25.69 13.92
C LEU A 38 0.79 -26.66 12.97
N SER A 39 1.06 -27.90 13.43
CA SER A 39 1.69 -28.92 12.61
C SER A 39 0.83 -29.32 11.40
N PHE A 40 -0.50 -29.26 11.54
CA PHE A 40 -1.42 -29.57 10.46
C PHE A 40 -1.52 -28.42 9.44
N GLN A 41 -1.51 -27.17 9.91
CA GLN A 41 -1.46 -25.98 9.06
C GLN A 41 -0.18 -25.95 8.22
N GLU A 42 0.99 -26.20 8.84
CA GLU A 42 2.27 -26.26 8.14
C GLU A 42 2.29 -27.39 7.10
N ARG A 43 1.85 -28.61 7.46
CA ARG A 43 1.74 -29.72 6.48
C ARG A 43 0.82 -29.38 5.31
N ARG A 44 -0.30 -28.70 5.56
CA ARG A 44 -1.23 -28.28 4.49
C ARG A 44 -0.60 -27.20 3.61
N PHE A 45 0.17 -26.28 4.19
CA PHE A 45 0.92 -25.26 3.46
C PHE A 45 1.92 -25.92 2.50
N TRP A 46 2.80 -26.79 3.02
CA TRP A 46 3.79 -27.49 2.20
C TRP A 46 3.15 -28.39 1.14
N LYS A 47 2.06 -29.09 1.47
CA LYS A 47 1.30 -29.87 0.47
C LYS A 47 0.77 -29.01 -0.68
N LYS A 48 0.36 -27.77 -0.43
CA LYS A 48 -0.05 -26.83 -1.50
C LYS A 48 1.14 -26.33 -2.28
N LEU A 49 2.25 -25.98 -1.61
CA LEU A 49 3.46 -25.51 -2.26
C LEU A 49 4.08 -26.58 -3.17
N ASN A 50 4.14 -27.84 -2.73
CA ASN A 50 4.62 -28.97 -3.53
C ASN A 50 3.79 -29.23 -4.79
N LYS A 51 2.50 -28.85 -4.79
CA LYS A 51 1.68 -28.93 -6.00
C LYS A 51 2.03 -27.87 -7.03
N ILE A 52 2.63 -26.76 -6.60
CA ILE A 52 3.11 -25.68 -7.47
C ILE A 52 4.55 -25.96 -7.91
N SER A 53 5.42 -26.35 -6.97
CA SER A 53 6.82 -26.69 -7.22
C SER A 53 7.34 -27.65 -6.16
N ASP A 54 7.51 -28.91 -6.54
CA ASP A 54 8.17 -29.94 -5.72
C ASP A 54 9.67 -29.67 -5.57
N LYS A 55 10.31 -29.12 -6.61
CA LYS A 55 11.72 -28.71 -6.64
C LYS A 55 12.08 -27.75 -5.51
N PHE A 56 11.18 -26.83 -5.15
CA PHE A 56 11.39 -25.90 -4.05
C PHE A 56 11.62 -26.65 -2.73
N SER A 57 10.68 -27.52 -2.36
CA SER A 57 10.77 -28.29 -1.12
C SER A 57 11.87 -29.34 -1.13
N GLN A 58 12.25 -29.89 -2.28
CA GLN A 58 13.43 -30.73 -2.42
C GLN A 58 14.73 -29.96 -2.12
N THR A 59 14.76 -28.66 -2.42
CA THR A 59 15.93 -27.79 -2.21
C THR A 59 16.08 -27.37 -0.76
N VAL A 60 14.97 -27.00 -0.09
CA VAL A 60 15.01 -26.36 1.24
C VAL A 60 14.48 -27.22 2.39
N GLY A 61 13.86 -28.36 2.07
CA GLY A 61 13.09 -29.17 3.01
C GLY A 61 11.74 -28.56 3.41
N GLU A 62 10.89 -29.34 4.07
CA GLU A 62 9.55 -28.91 4.48
C GLU A 62 9.53 -28.43 5.95
N SER A 63 10.25 -27.36 6.24
CA SER A 63 10.21 -26.75 7.57
C SER A 63 10.35 -25.24 7.49
N VAL A 64 9.49 -24.52 8.19
CA VAL A 64 9.63 -23.06 8.37
C VAL A 64 10.42 -22.68 9.61
N GLU A 65 10.79 -23.64 10.46
CA GLU A 65 11.51 -23.34 11.69
C GLU A 65 12.96 -22.95 11.37
N PRO A 66 13.43 -21.82 11.91
CA PRO A 66 14.83 -21.42 11.78
C PRO A 66 15.71 -22.37 12.60
N ASN A 67 16.95 -22.55 12.17
CA ASN A 67 17.93 -23.23 13.02
C ASN A 67 18.28 -22.30 14.23
N LYS A 68 18.91 -22.86 15.28
CA LYS A 68 19.22 -22.08 16.50
C LYS A 68 20.13 -20.88 16.25
N SER A 69 21.04 -20.98 15.30
CA SER A 69 21.96 -19.90 14.93
C SER A 69 21.22 -18.77 14.24
N ASP A 70 20.42 -19.10 13.22
CA ASP A 70 19.60 -18.15 12.47
C ASP A 70 18.61 -17.43 13.40
N PHE A 71 18.00 -18.16 14.33
CA PHE A 71 17.12 -17.58 15.34
C PHE A 71 17.83 -16.54 16.22
N LEU A 72 19.05 -16.83 16.67
CA LEU A 72 19.84 -15.91 17.49
C LEU A 72 20.24 -14.66 16.69
N ILE A 73 20.63 -14.82 15.42
CA ILE A 73 20.96 -13.71 14.52
C ILE A 73 19.72 -12.85 14.29
N ALA A 74 18.60 -13.45 13.93
CA ALA A 74 17.33 -12.75 13.70
C ALA A 74 16.88 -11.96 14.94
N SER A 75 17.04 -12.53 16.14
CA SER A 75 16.73 -11.83 17.39
C SER A 75 17.59 -10.58 17.61
N LYS A 76 18.89 -10.61 17.27
CA LYS A 76 19.78 -9.45 17.39
C LYS A 76 19.49 -8.40 16.32
N VAL A 77 19.19 -8.83 15.10
CA VAL A 77 18.74 -7.94 14.02
C VAL A 77 17.47 -7.20 14.44
N GLU A 78 16.49 -7.89 15.01
CA GLU A 78 15.24 -7.30 15.46
C GLU A 78 15.43 -6.29 16.61
N GLU A 79 16.42 -6.51 17.49
CA GLU A 79 16.81 -5.54 18.52
C GLU A 79 17.30 -4.22 17.90
N ILE A 80 18.18 -4.30 16.89
CA ILE A 80 18.69 -3.13 16.18
C ILE A 80 17.55 -2.40 15.43
N LEU A 81 16.69 -3.15 14.73
CA LEU A 81 15.50 -2.60 14.08
C LEU A 81 14.54 -1.93 15.08
N GLY A 82 14.41 -2.50 16.28
CA GLY A 82 13.68 -1.89 17.40
C GLY A 82 14.23 -0.52 17.79
N GLN A 83 15.55 -0.41 17.93
CA GLN A 83 16.23 0.85 18.26
C GLN A 83 16.09 1.89 17.13
N ILE A 84 16.22 1.47 15.87
CA ILE A 84 15.99 2.33 14.68
C ILE A 84 14.57 2.88 14.69
N ARG A 85 13.56 2.03 14.89
CA ARG A 85 12.15 2.45 14.93
C ARG A 85 11.87 3.43 16.08
N ALA A 86 12.53 3.25 17.23
CA ALA A 86 12.43 4.20 18.34
C ALA A 86 13.00 5.58 17.96
N LEU A 87 14.18 5.62 17.32
CA LEU A 87 14.79 6.87 16.85
C LEU A 87 13.90 7.59 15.82
N ILE A 88 13.33 6.85 14.85
CA ILE A 88 12.40 7.41 13.87
C ILE A 88 11.17 8.01 14.56
N LYS A 89 10.61 7.33 15.56
CA LYS A 89 9.46 7.83 16.33
C LYS A 89 9.78 9.13 17.10
N GLU A 90 11.03 9.31 17.49
CA GLU A 90 11.53 10.55 18.11
C GLU A 90 11.99 11.60 17.08
N ASN A 91 11.74 11.38 15.78
CA ASN A 91 12.19 12.22 14.67
C ASN A 91 13.72 12.42 14.64
N LYS A 92 14.49 11.43 15.09
CA LYS A 92 15.96 11.38 15.07
C LYS A 92 16.45 10.46 13.95
N THR A 93 16.00 10.76 12.73
CA THR A 93 16.28 9.99 11.52
C THR A 93 17.76 9.99 11.11
N ALA A 94 18.55 11.05 11.37
CA ALA A 94 20.00 11.02 11.15
C ALA A 94 20.71 9.99 12.06
N ALA A 95 20.32 9.94 13.34
CA ALA A 95 20.82 8.92 14.26
C ALA A 95 20.36 7.51 13.85
N ALA A 96 19.16 7.39 13.27
CA ALA A 96 18.67 6.13 12.71
C ALA A 96 19.53 5.64 11.53
N LEU A 97 19.98 6.55 10.64
CA LEU A 97 20.91 6.21 9.53
C LEU A 97 22.26 5.72 10.06
N GLU A 98 22.83 6.36 11.08
CA GLU A 98 24.06 5.88 11.72
C GLU A 98 23.87 4.49 12.35
N LYS A 99 22.69 4.25 12.94
CA LYS A 99 22.35 2.94 13.49
C LYS A 99 22.21 1.85 12.42
N HIS A 100 21.68 2.19 11.24
CA HIS A 100 21.67 1.31 10.08
C HIS A 100 23.09 0.93 9.65
N ARG A 101 24.00 1.91 9.60
CA ARG A 101 25.42 1.67 9.27
C ARG A 101 26.07 0.68 10.22
N GLN A 102 25.92 0.88 11.53
CA GLN A 102 26.43 -0.04 12.57
C GLN A 102 25.79 -1.43 12.46
N GLY A 103 24.48 -1.51 12.20
CA GLY A 103 23.78 -2.77 11.99
C GLY A 103 24.29 -3.53 10.77
N ALA A 104 24.57 -2.83 9.67
CA ALA A 104 25.10 -3.41 8.45
C ALA A 104 26.54 -3.94 8.61
N GLU A 105 27.37 -3.31 9.46
CA GLU A 105 28.70 -3.84 9.80
C GLU A 105 28.61 -5.16 10.59
N LEU A 106 27.67 -5.24 11.54
CA LEU A 106 27.48 -6.43 12.37
C LEU A 106 26.77 -7.57 11.63
N PHE A 107 25.83 -7.24 10.74
CA PHE A 107 24.97 -8.18 10.03
C PHE A 107 24.88 -7.86 8.52
N PRO A 108 25.99 -7.94 7.77
CA PRO A 108 26.04 -7.52 6.37
C PRO A 108 25.14 -8.33 5.43
N LYS A 109 24.74 -9.55 5.85
CA LYS A 109 23.81 -10.42 5.12
C LYS A 109 22.33 -10.23 5.50
N SER A 110 21.98 -9.28 6.36
CA SER A 110 20.57 -9.04 6.71
C SER A 110 19.87 -8.19 5.65
N VAL A 111 18.96 -8.82 4.92
CA VAL A 111 18.06 -8.16 3.96
C VAL A 111 17.15 -7.17 4.68
N GLU A 112 16.68 -7.54 5.88
CA GLU A 112 15.74 -6.74 6.68
C GLU A 112 16.36 -5.40 7.12
N LEU A 113 17.62 -5.41 7.58
CA LEU A 113 18.35 -4.17 7.90
C LEU A 113 18.55 -3.31 6.65
N LYS A 114 18.93 -3.92 5.52
CA LYS A 114 19.16 -3.18 4.27
C LYS A 114 17.88 -2.53 3.74
N GLN A 115 16.75 -3.24 3.81
CA GLN A 115 15.44 -2.72 3.42
C GLN A 115 14.97 -1.62 4.38
N ALA A 116 15.16 -1.80 5.68
CA ALA A 116 14.83 -0.77 6.67
C ALA A 116 15.68 0.50 6.47
N HIS A 117 16.92 0.37 6.02
CA HIS A 117 17.79 1.49 5.67
C HIS A 117 17.22 2.29 4.49
N ALA A 118 16.81 1.62 3.40
CA ALA A 118 16.12 2.27 2.30
C ALA A 118 14.86 3.00 2.80
N GLN A 119 14.04 2.34 3.62
CA GLN A 119 12.82 2.95 4.15
C GLN A 119 13.10 4.22 4.98
N THR A 120 14.23 4.30 5.69
CA THR A 120 14.62 5.52 6.39
C THR A 120 14.95 6.67 5.44
N HIS A 121 15.64 6.41 4.32
CA HIS A 121 15.83 7.43 3.26
C HIS A 121 14.50 7.90 2.67
N PHE A 122 13.57 6.97 2.41
CA PHE A 122 12.22 7.34 1.94
C PHE A 122 11.50 8.27 2.93
N LEU A 123 11.53 7.95 4.23
CA LEU A 123 10.91 8.78 5.26
C LEU A 123 11.53 10.19 5.37
N ARG A 124 12.81 10.31 5.01
CA ARG A 124 13.54 11.58 4.96
C ARG A 124 13.31 12.36 3.67
N GLY A 125 12.63 11.80 2.68
CA GLY A 125 12.46 12.37 1.34
C GLY A 125 13.74 12.33 0.49
N GLU A 126 14.71 11.49 0.86
CA GLU A 126 15.99 11.32 0.14
C GLU A 126 15.81 10.29 -0.99
N TRP A 127 15.08 10.68 -2.03
CA TRP A 127 14.60 9.77 -3.07
C TRP A 127 15.71 9.01 -3.81
N THR A 128 16.79 9.68 -4.21
CA THR A 128 17.93 9.05 -4.88
C THR A 128 18.57 7.97 -3.99
N SER A 129 18.86 8.30 -2.73
CA SER A 129 19.42 7.35 -1.76
C SER A 129 18.47 6.19 -1.49
N TYR A 130 17.17 6.44 -1.44
CA TYR A 130 16.16 5.39 -1.31
C TYR A 130 16.24 4.38 -2.47
N LEU A 131 16.30 4.85 -3.71
CA LEU A 131 16.42 3.99 -4.89
C LEU A 131 17.76 3.23 -4.93
N GLU A 132 18.87 3.90 -4.62
CA GLU A 132 20.20 3.28 -4.57
C GLU A 132 20.28 2.17 -3.51
N VAL A 133 19.83 2.43 -2.28
CA VAL A 133 19.86 1.43 -1.21
C VAL A 133 18.86 0.29 -1.51
N SER A 134 17.74 0.58 -2.16
CA SER A 134 16.79 -0.45 -2.61
C SER A 134 17.40 -1.36 -3.68
N ALA A 135 18.14 -0.81 -4.65
CA ALA A 135 18.88 -1.59 -5.64
C ALA A 135 19.97 -2.46 -5.00
N GLN A 136 20.66 -1.94 -3.98
CA GLN A 136 21.63 -2.72 -3.21
C GLN A 136 20.97 -3.85 -2.38
N ALA A 137 19.78 -3.62 -1.83
CA ALA A 137 19.00 -4.66 -1.16
C ALA A 137 18.60 -5.76 -2.14
N ASP A 138 18.17 -5.39 -3.34
CA ASP A 138 17.80 -6.31 -4.42
C ASP A 138 18.98 -7.19 -4.88
N GLU A 139 20.18 -6.60 -4.94
CA GLU A 139 21.42 -7.32 -5.25
C GLU A 139 21.80 -8.29 -4.13
N LEU A 140 21.74 -7.85 -2.86
CA LEU A 140 21.97 -8.74 -1.71
C LEU A 140 20.99 -9.93 -1.72
N MET A 141 19.71 -9.68 -2.03
CA MET A 141 18.71 -10.74 -2.17
C MET A 141 19.09 -11.74 -3.28
N ARG A 142 19.58 -11.27 -4.44
CA ARG A 142 20.06 -12.16 -5.52
C ARG A 142 21.23 -13.03 -5.06
N GLN A 143 22.22 -12.43 -4.41
CA GLN A 143 23.40 -13.15 -3.90
C GLN A 143 23.01 -14.22 -2.89
N LEU A 144 22.14 -13.88 -1.92
CA LEU A 144 21.67 -14.84 -0.92
C LEU A 144 20.82 -15.95 -1.53
N ALA A 145 19.99 -15.64 -2.54
CA ALA A 145 19.22 -16.65 -3.24
C ALA A 145 20.13 -17.64 -3.99
N GLN A 146 21.25 -17.19 -4.57
CA GLN A 146 22.25 -18.05 -5.19
C GLN A 146 23.02 -18.89 -4.17
N ASP A 147 23.50 -18.29 -3.07
CA ASP A 147 24.16 -18.98 -1.95
C ASP A 147 23.31 -20.14 -1.42
N GLN A 148 21.98 -19.95 -1.40
CA GLN A 148 20.99 -20.91 -0.90
C GLN A 148 20.40 -21.81 -2.01
N SER A 149 20.87 -21.68 -3.25
CA SER A 149 20.32 -22.37 -4.44
C SER A 149 18.82 -22.17 -4.68
N LEU A 150 18.25 -21.09 -4.13
CA LEU A 150 16.83 -20.73 -4.27
C LEU A 150 16.53 -20.12 -5.64
N ASP A 151 17.50 -19.45 -6.26
CA ASP A 151 17.41 -18.90 -7.61
C ASP A 151 17.00 -19.98 -8.64
N ARG A 152 17.50 -21.21 -8.47
CA ARG A 152 17.19 -22.37 -9.32
C ARG A 152 15.74 -22.80 -9.27
N THR A 153 15.00 -22.41 -8.23
CA THR A 153 13.59 -22.74 -8.07
C THR A 153 12.70 -21.88 -8.98
N ARG A 154 13.22 -20.74 -9.45
CA ARG A 154 12.47 -19.74 -10.25
C ARG A 154 11.17 -19.31 -9.56
N LEU A 155 11.13 -19.33 -8.23
CA LEU A 155 10.00 -18.87 -7.43
C LEU A 155 10.33 -17.59 -6.67
N ARG A 156 9.31 -16.74 -6.53
CA ARG A 156 9.32 -15.63 -5.59
C ARG A 156 7.98 -15.57 -4.85
N PHE A 157 7.97 -15.02 -3.65
CA PHE A 157 6.79 -14.99 -2.78
C PHE A 157 6.36 -13.56 -2.48
N LEU A 158 5.05 -13.34 -2.47
CA LEU A 158 4.45 -12.09 -1.99
C LEU A 158 3.88 -12.36 -0.60
N GLY A 159 4.42 -11.73 0.44
CA GLY A 159 4.01 -11.94 1.82
C GLY A 159 2.86 -11.05 2.29
N ASN A 160 2.63 -11.04 3.62
CA ASN A 160 1.58 -10.24 4.27
C ASN A 160 1.64 -8.75 3.94
N GLY A 161 2.84 -8.23 3.64
CA GLY A 161 3.05 -6.84 3.20
C GLY A 161 2.20 -6.44 2.00
N TRP A 162 1.83 -7.37 1.11
CA TRP A 162 0.99 -7.12 -0.07
C TRP A 162 -0.50 -7.16 0.22
N THR A 163 -0.93 -7.71 1.36
CA THR A 163 -2.35 -7.94 1.65
C THR A 163 -2.90 -7.16 2.83
N GLY A 164 -2.03 -6.64 3.70
CA GLY A 164 -2.41 -5.93 4.91
C GLY A 164 -3.09 -4.60 4.61
N PRO A 165 -2.35 -3.53 4.26
CA PRO A 165 -2.93 -2.22 3.94
C PRO A 165 -3.77 -2.23 2.64
N LEU A 166 -4.80 -1.37 2.59
CA LEU A 166 -5.73 -1.30 1.45
C LEU A 166 -5.00 -0.96 0.15
N GLY A 167 -4.14 0.06 0.18
CA GLY A 167 -3.33 0.46 -0.97
C GLY A 167 -2.35 -0.63 -1.42
N HIS A 168 -1.90 -1.51 -0.52
CA HIS A 168 -1.01 -2.61 -0.88
C HIS A 168 -1.76 -3.73 -1.61
N ILE A 169 -3.03 -3.97 -1.28
CA ILE A 169 -3.85 -4.93 -2.03
C ILE A 169 -3.98 -4.48 -3.49
N SER A 170 -4.20 -3.18 -3.74
CA SER A 170 -4.26 -2.65 -5.11
C SER A 170 -2.94 -2.75 -5.88
N LEU A 171 -1.78 -2.87 -5.21
CA LEU A 171 -0.50 -3.11 -5.87
C LEU A 171 -0.45 -4.47 -6.60
N LEU A 172 -1.31 -5.43 -6.23
CA LEU A 172 -1.43 -6.70 -6.96
C LEU A 172 -1.89 -6.50 -8.41
N ASP A 173 -2.62 -5.41 -8.71
CA ASP A 173 -3.01 -5.04 -10.07
C ASP A 173 -1.78 -4.85 -10.98
N ALA A 174 -0.78 -4.10 -10.52
CA ALA A 174 0.47 -3.90 -11.26
C ALA A 174 1.27 -5.20 -11.42
N VAL A 175 1.32 -6.06 -10.39
CA VAL A 175 1.96 -7.39 -10.51
C VAL A 175 1.34 -8.21 -11.64
N ILE A 176 0.00 -8.23 -11.72
CA ILE A 176 -0.73 -8.99 -12.73
C ILE A 176 -0.54 -8.37 -14.13
N LYS A 177 -0.69 -7.06 -14.26
CA LYS A 177 -0.47 -6.34 -15.54
C LYS A 177 0.93 -6.58 -16.08
N LEU A 178 1.96 -6.35 -15.26
CA LEU A 178 3.37 -6.52 -15.68
C LEU A 178 3.68 -7.96 -16.10
N ARG A 179 3.08 -8.96 -15.43
CA ARG A 179 3.22 -10.36 -15.83
C ARG A 179 2.56 -10.63 -17.19
N GLU A 180 1.32 -10.17 -17.37
CA GLU A 180 0.55 -10.41 -18.61
C GLU A 180 1.07 -9.62 -19.81
N LEU A 181 1.77 -8.51 -19.57
CA LEU A 181 2.51 -7.75 -20.56
C LEU A 181 3.94 -8.29 -20.79
N ASN A 182 4.33 -9.36 -20.10
CA ASN A 182 5.66 -9.99 -20.20
C ASN A 182 6.82 -9.04 -19.83
N LEU A 183 6.59 -8.08 -18.93
CA LEU A 183 7.56 -7.09 -18.43
C LEU A 183 8.14 -7.47 -17.06
N LEU A 184 7.39 -8.24 -16.27
CA LEU A 184 7.84 -8.72 -14.97
C LEU A 184 8.97 -9.76 -15.12
N SER A 185 9.85 -9.85 -14.13
CA SER A 185 10.93 -10.85 -14.14
C SER A 185 10.38 -12.29 -14.19
N ASP A 186 11.14 -13.20 -14.80
CA ASP A 186 10.69 -14.54 -15.21
C ASP A 186 10.32 -15.48 -14.06
N GLU A 187 10.60 -15.12 -12.80
CA GLU A 187 10.23 -15.93 -11.65
C GLU A 187 8.70 -15.96 -11.44
N GLN A 188 8.21 -17.16 -11.14
CA GLN A 188 6.82 -17.39 -10.80
C GLN A 188 6.54 -16.87 -9.39
N ARG A 189 5.60 -15.91 -9.29
CA ARG A 189 5.20 -15.31 -8.03
C ARG A 189 4.01 -15.99 -7.40
N ILE A 190 4.13 -16.30 -6.11
CA ILE A 190 3.08 -16.93 -5.30
C ILE A 190 2.68 -15.98 -4.17
N LEU A 191 1.42 -15.58 -4.15
CA LEU A 191 0.84 -14.78 -3.07
C LEU A 191 0.53 -15.65 -1.85
N LEU A 192 1.21 -15.37 -0.74
CA LEU A 192 0.91 -15.94 0.56
C LEU A 192 -0.04 -14.99 1.28
N TYR A 193 -1.23 -15.46 1.64
CA TYR A 193 -2.22 -14.58 2.25
C TYR A 193 -3.00 -15.24 3.38
N ASP A 194 -3.36 -14.41 4.36
CA ASP A 194 -4.36 -14.71 5.37
C ASP A 194 -5.60 -13.85 5.12
N SER A 195 -6.73 -14.52 4.90
CA SER A 195 -8.03 -13.87 4.72
C SER A 195 -8.44 -12.97 5.88
N GLN A 196 -7.98 -13.24 7.11
CA GLN A 196 -8.36 -12.45 8.29
C GLN A 196 -7.44 -11.24 8.49
N TYR A 197 -6.27 -11.22 7.84
CA TYR A 197 -5.30 -10.15 7.97
C TYR A 197 -5.56 -9.00 6.98
N SER A 198 -6.28 -9.26 5.89
CA SER A 198 -6.48 -8.27 4.83
C SER A 198 -7.45 -7.16 5.23
N SER A 199 -7.06 -5.90 4.97
CA SER A 199 -7.91 -4.73 5.23
C SER A 199 -9.18 -4.67 4.39
N ASN A 200 -9.21 -5.33 3.23
CA ASN A 200 -10.43 -5.53 2.45
C ASN A 200 -10.40 -6.90 1.76
N SER A 201 -11.07 -7.87 2.39
CA SER A 201 -11.10 -9.26 1.92
C SER A 201 -11.87 -9.43 0.61
N ALA A 202 -12.91 -8.63 0.39
CA ALA A 202 -13.66 -8.65 -0.87
C ALA A 202 -12.78 -8.24 -2.07
N LEU A 203 -12.00 -7.18 -1.93
CA LEU A 203 -11.05 -6.72 -2.95
C LEU A 203 -9.98 -7.78 -3.23
N LEU A 204 -9.35 -8.32 -2.17
CA LEU A 204 -8.33 -9.36 -2.32
C LEU A 204 -8.86 -10.58 -3.10
N LYS A 205 -10.11 -11.00 -2.84
CA LYS A 205 -10.75 -12.13 -3.54
C LYS A 205 -10.87 -11.93 -5.04
N LEU A 206 -10.94 -10.69 -5.53
CA LEU A 206 -10.98 -10.42 -6.97
C LEU A 206 -9.63 -10.71 -7.66
N PHE A 207 -8.52 -10.55 -6.94
CA PHE A 207 -7.18 -10.83 -7.46
C PHE A 207 -6.79 -12.30 -7.37
N LEU A 208 -7.30 -13.07 -6.40
CA LEU A 208 -6.91 -14.47 -6.18
C LEU A 208 -7.01 -15.37 -7.42
N PRO A 209 -8.06 -15.29 -8.27
CA PRO A 209 -8.12 -16.10 -9.50
C PRO A 209 -7.07 -15.72 -10.55
N LYS A 210 -6.47 -14.53 -10.43
CA LYS A 210 -5.51 -13.95 -11.38
C LYS A 210 -4.07 -14.15 -10.95
N ILE A 211 -3.80 -14.69 -9.76
CA ILE A 211 -2.43 -14.91 -9.24
C ILE A 211 -2.34 -16.25 -8.52
N LEU A 212 -1.20 -16.94 -8.68
CA LEU A 212 -0.94 -18.13 -7.88
C LEU A 212 -0.90 -17.74 -6.41
N ASN A 213 -1.58 -18.52 -5.57
CA ASN A 213 -1.73 -18.15 -4.17
C ASN A 213 -1.80 -19.37 -3.26
N ILE A 214 -1.37 -19.16 -2.02
CA ILE A 214 -1.48 -20.13 -0.92
C ILE A 214 -2.08 -19.41 0.28
N ARG A 215 -3.32 -19.78 0.61
CA ARG A 215 -3.93 -19.38 1.88
C ARG A 215 -3.26 -20.08 3.07
N SER A 216 -2.84 -19.30 4.05
CA SER A 216 -2.26 -19.73 5.33
C SER A 216 -2.59 -18.73 6.44
N ASP A 217 -2.25 -19.03 7.70
CA ASP A 217 -2.32 -18.05 8.79
C ASP A 217 -1.14 -17.08 8.75
N VAL A 218 -1.36 -15.87 9.24
CA VAL A 218 -0.39 -14.76 9.24
C VAL A 218 0.97 -15.14 9.85
N LYS A 219 1.00 -15.94 10.92
CA LYS A 219 2.23 -16.30 11.65
C LYS A 219 3.09 -17.28 10.87
N LEU A 220 2.47 -18.27 10.23
CA LEU A 220 3.18 -19.20 9.35
C LEU A 220 3.76 -18.46 8.13
N ILE A 221 3.01 -17.50 7.58
CA ILE A 221 3.51 -16.65 6.48
C ILE A 221 4.73 -15.84 6.94
N GLU A 222 4.65 -15.17 8.10
CA GLU A 222 5.77 -14.39 8.66
C GLU A 222 7.02 -15.25 8.82
N LYS A 223 6.91 -16.41 9.49
CA LYS A 223 8.03 -17.36 9.65
C LYS A 223 8.62 -17.79 8.31
N PHE A 224 7.77 -18.14 7.35
CA PHE A 224 8.20 -18.53 6.00
C PHE A 224 8.96 -17.39 5.32
N THR A 225 8.38 -16.18 5.30
CA THR A 225 8.97 -15.03 4.63
C THR A 225 10.27 -14.55 5.30
N GLN A 226 10.40 -14.71 6.62
CA GLN A 226 11.62 -14.41 7.35
C GLN A 226 12.72 -15.43 7.01
N LYS A 227 12.38 -16.72 6.94
CA LYS A 227 13.34 -17.78 6.59
C LYS A 227 13.83 -17.67 5.15
N PHE A 228 12.97 -17.26 4.22
CA PHE A 228 13.25 -17.20 2.79
C PHE A 228 13.30 -15.77 2.25
N SER A 229 13.78 -14.81 3.05
CA SER A 229 13.68 -13.37 2.74
C SER A 229 14.36 -12.96 1.42
N SER A 230 15.37 -13.72 0.95
CA SER A 230 16.06 -13.51 -0.34
C SER A 230 15.16 -13.67 -1.58
N ILE A 231 14.05 -14.39 -1.47
CA ILE A 231 13.08 -14.64 -2.55
C ILE A 231 11.68 -14.13 -2.25
N VAL A 232 11.54 -13.21 -1.28
CA VAL A 232 10.27 -12.55 -0.96
C VAL A 232 10.29 -11.15 -1.56
N ASP A 233 9.40 -10.87 -2.50
CA ASP A 233 9.23 -9.51 -2.99
C ASP A 233 8.57 -8.66 -1.89
N GLN A 234 9.18 -7.52 -1.61
CA GLN A 234 8.67 -6.58 -0.61
C GLN A 234 8.15 -5.33 -1.32
N VAL A 235 6.98 -4.89 -0.87
CA VAL A 235 6.50 -3.55 -1.18
C VAL A 235 7.47 -2.50 -0.61
N PRO A 236 7.73 -1.38 -1.30
CA PRO A 236 7.11 -0.96 -2.56
C PRO A 236 8.04 -1.13 -3.77
N MET A 237 8.76 -2.26 -3.90
CA MET A 237 9.67 -2.51 -5.03
C MET A 237 9.16 -3.63 -5.95
N TYR A 238 9.41 -3.50 -7.25
CA TYR A 238 9.05 -4.47 -8.28
C TYR A 238 10.28 -4.89 -9.07
N ARG A 239 10.39 -6.19 -9.34
CA ARG A 239 11.46 -6.76 -10.16
C ARG A 239 10.95 -6.98 -11.58
N LEU A 240 11.37 -6.11 -12.50
CA LEU A 240 11.13 -6.23 -13.94
C LEU A 240 12.27 -7.00 -14.61
N LYS A 241 12.11 -7.33 -15.88
CA LYS A 241 13.19 -7.91 -16.70
C LYS A 241 14.37 -6.96 -16.88
N THR A 242 14.13 -5.66 -16.83
CA THR A 242 15.14 -4.61 -17.00
C THR A 242 15.83 -4.20 -15.71
N GLY A 243 15.32 -4.62 -14.55
CA GLY A 243 15.85 -4.23 -13.25
C GLY A 243 14.76 -4.07 -12.20
N VAL A 244 15.17 -3.66 -11.00
CA VAL A 244 14.24 -3.31 -9.92
C VAL A 244 13.80 -1.85 -10.05
N VAL A 245 12.52 -1.59 -9.84
CA VAL A 245 11.93 -0.24 -9.87
C VAL A 245 11.00 -0.04 -8.67
N ASP A 246 10.78 1.21 -8.27
CA ASP A 246 9.81 1.54 -7.24
C ASP A 246 8.36 1.32 -7.70
N GLN A 247 7.42 1.31 -6.76
CA GLN A 247 6.02 1.03 -7.05
C GLN A 247 5.38 2.04 -8.00
N TRP A 248 5.74 3.32 -7.91
CA TRP A 248 5.10 4.35 -8.74
C TRP A 248 5.54 4.19 -10.18
N SER A 249 6.84 3.97 -10.41
CA SER A 249 7.38 3.61 -11.73
C SER A 249 6.78 2.30 -12.26
N ALA A 250 6.66 1.27 -11.42
CA ALA A 250 6.08 -0.02 -11.82
C ALA A 250 4.62 0.12 -12.27
N ILE A 251 3.81 0.83 -11.49
CA ILE A 251 2.40 1.09 -11.81
C ILE A 251 2.29 1.96 -13.07
N ASP A 252 3.14 2.98 -13.21
CA ASP A 252 3.19 3.85 -14.39
C ASP A 252 3.46 3.06 -15.67
N ILE A 253 4.52 2.23 -15.67
CA ILE A 253 4.86 1.33 -16.78
C ILE A 253 3.69 0.38 -17.08
N ALA A 254 3.13 -0.24 -16.04
CA ALA A 254 2.03 -1.20 -16.17
C ALA A 254 0.81 -0.54 -16.82
N ASN A 255 0.38 0.62 -16.31
CA ASN A 255 -0.84 1.28 -16.76
C ASN A 255 -0.71 1.91 -18.13
N GLN A 256 0.43 2.52 -18.46
CA GLN A 256 0.65 3.06 -19.80
C GLN A 256 0.63 1.95 -20.85
N ALA A 257 1.32 0.83 -20.61
CA ALA A 257 1.32 -0.30 -21.52
C ALA A 257 -0.08 -0.96 -21.62
N TRP A 258 -0.77 -1.13 -20.49
CA TRP A 258 -2.11 -1.70 -20.46
C TRP A 258 -3.15 -0.85 -21.21
N SER A 259 -3.10 0.48 -21.02
CA SER A 259 -3.97 1.45 -21.68
C SER A 259 -3.69 1.53 -23.19
N LYS A 260 -2.42 1.49 -23.59
CA LYS A 260 -2.00 1.46 -25.01
C LYS A 260 -2.58 0.25 -25.77
N GLU A 261 -2.74 -0.88 -25.09
CA GLU A 261 -3.37 -2.08 -25.67
C GLU A 261 -4.90 -2.10 -25.53
N HIS A 262 -5.51 -1.04 -25.00
CA HIS A 262 -6.95 -0.90 -24.76
C HIS A 262 -7.54 -2.10 -23.99
N ARG A 263 -6.79 -2.62 -23.01
CA ARG A 263 -7.21 -3.78 -22.23
C ARG A 263 -8.22 -3.41 -21.15
N ASP A 264 -9.18 -4.29 -20.91
CA ASP A 264 -10.12 -4.20 -19.79
C ASP A 264 -9.40 -4.16 -18.44
N PRO A 265 -10.03 -3.60 -17.38
CA PRO A 265 -9.54 -3.72 -16.01
C PRO A 265 -9.27 -5.16 -15.59
N VAL A 266 -8.21 -5.38 -14.80
CA VAL A 266 -7.78 -6.72 -14.35
C VAL A 266 -8.86 -7.44 -13.55
N VAL A 267 -9.55 -6.68 -12.70
CA VAL A 267 -10.64 -7.15 -11.86
C VAL A 267 -11.97 -6.57 -12.32
N LYS A 268 -13.02 -7.38 -12.22
CA LYS A 268 -14.41 -6.99 -12.53
C LYS A 268 -15.30 -7.33 -11.35
N LEU A 269 -16.38 -6.57 -11.19
CA LEU A 269 -17.43 -6.91 -10.24
C LEU A 269 -18.10 -8.22 -10.64
N SER A 270 -18.48 -9.02 -9.65
CA SER A 270 -19.43 -10.10 -9.88
C SER A 270 -20.85 -9.56 -9.89
N ASP A 271 -21.73 -10.13 -10.71
CA ASP A 271 -23.17 -9.80 -10.77
C ASP A 271 -23.84 -9.79 -9.39
N SER A 272 -23.43 -10.70 -8.49
CA SER A 272 -23.95 -10.75 -7.12
C SER A 272 -23.59 -9.51 -6.29
N ILE A 273 -22.37 -9.01 -6.39
CA ILE A 273 -21.93 -7.79 -5.69
C ILE A 273 -22.65 -6.58 -6.29
N GLU A 274 -22.76 -6.54 -7.62
CA GLU A 274 -23.45 -5.46 -8.33
C GLU A 274 -24.93 -5.37 -7.92
N ALA A 275 -25.69 -6.47 -7.98
CA ALA A 275 -27.09 -6.49 -7.59
C ALA A 275 -27.31 -6.09 -6.11
N ARG A 276 -26.43 -6.56 -5.21
CA ARG A 276 -26.48 -6.20 -3.78
C ARG A 276 -26.18 -4.73 -3.54
N GLY A 277 -25.21 -4.18 -4.27
CA GLY A 277 -24.85 -2.76 -4.18
C GLY A 277 -25.96 -1.86 -4.71
N MET A 278 -26.54 -2.18 -5.87
CA MET A 278 -27.68 -1.44 -6.44
C MET A 278 -28.87 -1.40 -5.46
N SER A 279 -29.17 -2.53 -4.81
CA SER A 279 -30.23 -2.57 -3.78
C SER A 279 -29.93 -1.68 -2.56
N ILE A 280 -28.65 -1.48 -2.19
CA ILE A 280 -28.30 -0.49 -1.14
C ILE A 280 -28.52 0.92 -1.64
N LEU A 281 -28.10 1.24 -2.87
CA LEU A 281 -28.28 2.58 -3.45
C LEU A 281 -29.77 2.98 -3.50
N GLU A 282 -30.64 2.06 -3.94
CA GLU A 282 -32.10 2.26 -3.94
C GLU A 282 -32.65 2.55 -2.53
N ARG A 283 -32.15 1.83 -1.50
CA ARG A 283 -32.54 2.08 -0.11
C ARG A 283 -32.07 3.43 0.42
N TRP A 284 -30.94 3.93 -0.07
CA TRP A 284 -30.51 5.30 0.21
C TRP A 284 -31.24 6.37 -0.61
N GLY A 285 -32.14 5.95 -1.52
CA GLY A 285 -32.96 6.85 -2.33
C GLY A 285 -32.33 7.28 -3.65
N LEU A 286 -31.22 6.65 -4.08
CA LEU A 286 -30.66 6.90 -5.41
C LEU A 286 -31.58 6.28 -6.48
N PRO A 287 -32.03 7.06 -7.49
CA PRO A 287 -32.68 6.52 -8.67
C PRO A 287 -31.79 5.53 -9.42
N SER A 288 -32.39 4.56 -10.11
CA SER A 288 -31.66 3.50 -10.84
C SER A 288 -30.80 4.00 -11.99
N ASP A 289 -31.14 5.17 -12.56
CA ASP A 289 -30.41 5.85 -13.62
C ASP A 289 -29.47 6.96 -13.11
N ALA A 290 -29.42 7.18 -11.79
CA ALA A 290 -28.54 8.16 -11.19
C ALA A 290 -27.08 7.72 -11.26
N TRP A 291 -26.19 8.70 -11.42
CA TRP A 291 -24.75 8.51 -11.29
C TRP A 291 -24.26 9.11 -9.98
N PHE A 292 -23.20 8.53 -9.43
CA PHE A 292 -22.58 9.01 -8.21
C PHE A 292 -21.06 9.11 -8.34
N VAL A 293 -20.49 9.95 -7.50
CA VAL A 293 -19.05 10.11 -7.29
C VAL A 293 -18.74 9.64 -5.89
N VAL A 294 -17.63 8.91 -5.73
CA VAL A 294 -17.12 8.57 -4.40
C VAL A 294 -16.08 9.58 -3.97
N ILE A 295 -16.08 9.95 -2.70
CA ILE A 295 -15.09 10.86 -2.13
C ILE A 295 -14.46 10.27 -0.87
N HIS A 296 -13.12 10.27 -0.82
CA HIS A 296 -12.33 9.82 0.34
C HIS A 296 -11.26 10.87 0.68
N VAL A 297 -11.59 11.76 1.61
CA VAL A 297 -10.65 12.77 2.12
C VAL A 297 -10.06 12.27 3.42
N ARG A 298 -8.77 11.91 3.44
CA ARG A 298 -8.15 11.39 4.66
C ARG A 298 -8.10 12.47 5.75
N GLU A 299 -8.52 12.10 6.95
CA GLU A 299 -8.44 12.95 8.16
C GLU A 299 -7.82 12.20 9.34
N GLY A 300 -7.54 12.94 10.42
CA GLY A 300 -7.19 12.37 11.73
C GLY A 300 -5.77 11.82 11.87
N ASP A 301 -5.44 11.49 13.11
CA ASP A 301 -4.12 11.04 13.55
C ASP A 301 -4.00 9.50 13.53
N HIS A 302 -3.97 8.89 12.34
CA HIS A 302 -3.87 7.44 12.24
C HIS A 302 -2.48 6.86 12.61
N ARG A 303 -1.55 7.67 13.18
CA ARG A 303 -0.35 7.28 13.95
C ARG A 303 0.49 8.54 14.31
N ALA A 304 0.18 9.19 15.42
CA ALA A 304 0.98 10.16 16.19
C ALA A 304 1.56 11.44 15.54
N HIS A 305 1.29 11.77 14.27
CA HIS A 305 1.75 13.00 13.62
C HIS A 305 0.78 13.42 12.52
N ALA A 306 0.59 14.74 12.33
CA ALA A 306 -0.06 15.27 11.12
C ALA A 306 0.62 14.63 9.89
N ARG A 307 -0.16 14.05 8.98
CA ARG A 307 0.38 13.47 7.74
C ARG A 307 0.17 14.45 6.61
N LEU A 308 1.14 14.51 5.69
CA LEU A 308 1.03 15.40 4.52
C LEU A 308 -0.22 15.12 3.67
N GLN A 309 -0.77 13.91 3.76
CA GLN A 309 -1.90 13.45 2.97
C GLN A 309 -3.27 13.87 3.52
N ASN A 310 -3.33 14.40 4.74
CA ASN A 310 -4.58 14.80 5.36
C ASN A 310 -5.08 16.11 4.74
N ALA A 311 -6.40 16.31 4.75
CA ALA A 311 -7.03 17.56 4.39
C ALA A 311 -8.33 17.74 5.17
N ASP A 312 -8.81 18.97 5.30
CA ASP A 312 -10.10 19.27 5.92
C ASP A 312 -11.25 18.99 4.95
N ILE A 313 -12.13 18.06 5.32
CA ILE A 313 -13.32 17.69 4.54
C ILE A 313 -14.27 18.87 4.32
N SER A 314 -14.30 19.87 5.21
CA SER A 314 -15.18 21.04 5.08
C SER A 314 -14.87 21.86 3.82
N THR A 315 -13.60 21.85 3.38
CA THR A 315 -13.14 22.54 2.16
C THR A 315 -13.71 21.91 0.88
N TYR A 316 -14.20 20.67 0.95
CA TYR A 316 -14.78 19.94 -0.19
C TYR A 316 -16.28 20.18 -0.36
N PHE A 317 -16.98 20.78 0.61
CA PHE A 317 -18.43 20.98 0.51
C PHE A 317 -18.86 21.77 -0.75
N PRO A 318 -18.14 22.83 -1.19
CA PRO A 318 -18.45 23.48 -2.46
C PRO A 318 -18.33 22.54 -3.67
N MET A 319 -17.30 21.69 -3.71
CA MET A 319 -17.11 20.68 -4.77
C MET A 319 -18.24 19.64 -4.77
N MET A 320 -18.68 19.19 -3.59
CA MET A 320 -19.82 18.27 -3.46
C MET A 320 -21.10 18.91 -4.00
N ARG A 321 -21.36 20.19 -3.67
CA ARG A 321 -22.51 20.92 -4.19
C ARG A 321 -22.45 21.08 -5.71
N GLU A 322 -21.28 21.35 -6.28
CA GLU A 322 -21.11 21.41 -7.74
C GLU A 322 -21.50 20.09 -8.42
N ILE A 323 -21.10 18.95 -7.84
CA ILE A 323 -21.48 17.62 -8.34
C ILE A 323 -22.99 17.40 -8.24
N VAL A 324 -23.61 17.77 -7.11
CA VAL A 324 -25.05 17.65 -6.89
C VAL A 324 -25.85 18.56 -7.83
N ASN A 325 -25.39 19.79 -8.06
CA ASN A 325 -26.03 20.73 -8.99
C ASN A 325 -26.05 20.23 -10.43
N ARG A 326 -25.14 19.30 -10.79
CA ARG A 326 -25.13 18.61 -12.09
C ARG A 326 -26.05 17.38 -12.14
N GLY A 327 -26.83 17.13 -11.09
CA GLY A 327 -27.73 15.97 -10.96
C GLY A 327 -27.05 14.71 -10.43
N GLY A 328 -25.82 14.81 -9.91
CA GLY A 328 -25.08 13.69 -9.33
C GLY A 328 -25.37 13.46 -7.85
N TRP A 329 -24.92 12.30 -7.38
CA TRP A 329 -24.81 12.00 -5.95
C TRP A 329 -23.36 11.96 -5.50
N VAL A 330 -23.12 12.26 -4.23
CA VAL A 330 -21.79 12.11 -3.61
C VAL A 330 -21.87 11.09 -2.49
N ILE A 331 -21.02 10.06 -2.53
CA ILE A 331 -20.92 9.05 -1.49
C ILE A 331 -19.55 9.17 -0.83
N ARG A 332 -19.53 9.65 0.42
CA ARG A 332 -18.29 9.80 1.18
C ARG A 332 -17.91 8.48 1.83
N MET A 333 -16.74 7.98 1.43
CA MET A 333 -16.14 6.75 1.93
C MET A 333 -15.07 7.06 2.98
N GLY A 334 -14.73 6.05 3.79
CA GLY A 334 -13.61 6.15 4.72
C GLY A 334 -13.74 5.32 5.99
N SER A 335 -12.94 5.68 6.98
CA SER A 335 -12.98 5.07 8.31
C SER A 335 -14.19 5.59 9.10
N PRO A 336 -14.86 4.76 9.90
CA PRO A 336 -15.93 5.22 10.81
C PRO A 336 -15.40 6.07 11.98
N LEU A 337 -14.08 6.26 12.09
CA LEU A 337 -13.45 7.15 13.07
C LEU A 337 -13.31 8.59 12.55
N MET A 338 -13.69 8.82 11.31
CA MET A 338 -13.65 10.14 10.72
C MET A 338 -14.81 11.00 11.22
N SER A 339 -14.75 12.29 11.00
CA SER A 339 -15.75 13.27 11.40
C SER A 339 -17.01 13.04 10.56
N PRO A 340 -18.21 13.09 11.17
CA PRO A 340 -19.46 12.94 10.43
C PRO A 340 -19.68 14.15 9.51
N LEU A 341 -20.28 13.89 8.35
CA LEU A 341 -20.73 14.97 7.48
C LEU A 341 -22.03 15.59 8.03
N PRO A 342 -22.25 16.89 7.84
CA PRO A 342 -23.59 17.46 7.99
C PRO A 342 -24.54 16.87 6.94
N GLU A 343 -25.83 16.84 7.24
CA GLU A 343 -26.84 16.48 6.23
C GLU A 343 -26.79 17.43 5.04
N MET A 344 -26.71 16.87 3.84
CA MET A 344 -26.68 17.62 2.58
C MET A 344 -27.51 16.86 1.53
N PRO A 345 -28.32 17.54 0.70
CA PRO A 345 -29.07 16.90 -0.37
C PRO A 345 -28.16 16.10 -1.30
N ASN A 346 -28.57 14.86 -1.62
CA ASN A 346 -27.86 13.93 -2.50
C ASN A 346 -26.41 13.61 -2.08
N VAL A 347 -26.07 13.78 -0.80
CA VAL A 347 -24.79 13.36 -0.21
C VAL A 347 -25.03 12.29 0.85
N ILE A 348 -24.28 11.19 0.75
CA ILE A 348 -24.37 10.05 1.65
C ILE A 348 -23.04 9.90 2.39
N ASP A 349 -23.09 9.95 3.74
CA ASP A 349 -21.94 9.66 4.59
C ASP A 349 -21.80 8.15 4.85
N TYR A 350 -21.38 7.42 3.81
CA TYR A 350 -21.20 5.97 3.88
C TYR A 350 -20.17 5.52 4.92
N ALA A 351 -19.19 6.39 5.27
CA ALA A 351 -18.24 6.09 6.34
C ALA A 351 -18.92 5.80 7.70
N HIS A 352 -20.11 6.36 7.94
CA HIS A 352 -20.92 6.16 9.14
C HIS A 352 -22.18 5.31 8.92
N ALA A 353 -22.40 4.79 7.71
CA ALA A 353 -23.55 3.95 7.40
C ALA A 353 -23.41 2.54 7.97
N VAL A 354 -24.54 1.94 8.39
CA VAL A 354 -24.57 0.56 8.90
C VAL A 354 -24.25 -0.47 7.82
N GLU A 355 -24.48 -0.12 6.55
CA GLU A 355 -24.14 -0.91 5.38
C GLU A 355 -22.63 -0.89 5.06
N ARG A 356 -21.81 -0.19 5.85
CA ARG A 356 -20.36 -0.15 5.64
C ARG A 356 -19.74 -1.53 5.80
N VAL A 357 -19.25 -2.09 4.69
CA VAL A 357 -18.67 -3.43 4.63
C VAL A 357 -17.75 -3.58 3.42
N ASP A 358 -16.79 -4.48 3.51
CA ASP A 358 -15.70 -4.64 2.54
C ASP A 358 -16.16 -4.80 1.08
N TRP A 359 -17.21 -5.60 0.82
CA TRP A 359 -17.76 -5.81 -0.52
C TRP A 359 -18.55 -4.60 -1.05
N MET A 360 -19.11 -3.77 -0.17
CA MET A 360 -19.79 -2.54 -0.57
C MET A 360 -18.77 -1.46 -0.94
N ASP A 361 -17.61 -1.43 -0.26
CA ASP A 361 -16.48 -0.59 -0.68
C ASP A 361 -16.07 -0.90 -2.13
N VAL A 362 -15.92 -2.19 -2.45
CA VAL A 362 -15.59 -2.68 -3.79
C VAL A 362 -16.64 -2.27 -4.84
N PHE A 363 -17.93 -2.42 -4.51
CA PHE A 363 -19.02 -1.99 -5.38
C PHE A 363 -18.95 -0.48 -5.67
N LEU A 364 -18.81 0.35 -4.63
CA LEU A 364 -18.79 1.80 -4.75
C LEU A 364 -17.60 2.29 -5.59
N TRP A 365 -16.39 1.75 -5.36
CA TRP A 365 -15.22 2.10 -6.18
C TRP A 365 -15.39 1.73 -7.65
N ALA A 366 -16.00 0.59 -7.94
CA ALA A 366 -16.14 0.08 -9.30
C ALA A 366 -17.29 0.71 -10.11
N LYS A 367 -18.34 1.23 -9.45
CA LYS A 367 -19.53 1.80 -10.11
C LYS A 367 -19.57 3.32 -10.12
N ALA A 368 -18.70 3.99 -9.36
CA ALA A 368 -18.62 5.44 -9.36
C ALA A 368 -18.26 5.99 -10.76
N LYS A 369 -18.82 7.15 -11.11
CA LYS A 369 -18.49 7.87 -12.36
C LYS A 369 -17.02 8.31 -12.38
N PHE A 370 -16.55 8.77 -11.22
CA PHE A 370 -15.14 9.00 -10.90
C PHE A 370 -14.99 9.02 -9.38
N SER A 371 -13.75 8.98 -8.90
CA SER A 371 -13.39 9.06 -7.48
C SER A 371 -12.62 10.35 -7.19
N ILE A 372 -12.85 10.93 -6.02
CA ILE A 372 -12.08 12.04 -5.48
C ILE A 372 -11.38 11.54 -4.22
N ALA A 373 -10.05 11.62 -4.16
CA ALA A 373 -9.34 11.14 -2.99
C ALA A 373 -8.05 11.89 -2.72
N THR A 374 -7.72 12.07 -1.44
CA THR A 374 -6.36 12.46 -1.06
C THR A 374 -5.40 11.29 -1.17
N ASN A 375 -4.10 11.59 -1.17
CA ASN A 375 -3.02 10.60 -1.34
C ASN A 375 -3.13 9.48 -0.28
N SER A 376 -3.75 8.34 -0.62
CA SER A 376 -4.07 7.26 0.32
C SER A 376 -4.44 5.98 -0.41
N GLY A 377 -4.57 4.84 0.29
CA GLY A 377 -5.08 3.62 -0.34
C GLY A 377 -6.45 3.79 -1.01
N GLY A 378 -7.28 4.74 -0.55
CA GLY A 378 -8.56 5.07 -1.17
C GLY A 378 -8.43 5.70 -2.57
N SER A 379 -7.30 6.35 -2.89
CA SER A 379 -7.01 6.82 -4.24
C SER A 379 -6.46 5.71 -5.15
N GLU A 380 -5.99 4.59 -4.58
CA GLU A 380 -5.36 3.49 -5.33
C GLU A 380 -6.35 2.44 -5.86
N VAL A 381 -7.39 2.14 -5.09
CA VAL A 381 -8.34 1.06 -5.43
C VAL A 381 -9.27 1.35 -6.63
N PRO A 382 -9.87 2.56 -6.79
CA PRO A 382 -10.78 2.83 -7.90
C PRO A 382 -10.19 2.49 -9.28
N MET A 383 -8.88 2.70 -9.43
CA MET A 383 -8.19 2.53 -10.70
C MET A 383 -8.02 1.05 -11.08
N CYS A 384 -8.09 0.12 -10.13
CA CYS A 384 -8.15 -1.32 -10.40
C CYS A 384 -9.40 -1.70 -11.22
N PHE A 385 -10.44 -0.86 -11.17
CA PHE A 385 -11.70 -1.03 -11.90
C PHE A 385 -11.81 -0.12 -13.13
N GLY A 386 -10.77 0.67 -13.43
CA GLY A 386 -10.83 1.68 -14.50
C GLY A 386 -11.62 2.93 -14.14
N THR A 387 -11.97 3.13 -12.86
CA THR A 387 -12.67 4.34 -12.40
C THR A 387 -11.71 5.52 -12.37
N PRO A 388 -11.99 6.62 -13.11
CA PRO A 388 -11.16 7.84 -13.12
C PRO A 388 -10.99 8.45 -11.73
N VAL A 389 -9.85 9.08 -11.45
CA VAL A 389 -9.54 9.65 -10.13
C VAL A 389 -9.05 11.09 -10.22
N ILE A 390 -9.64 11.96 -9.40
CA ILE A 390 -9.05 13.25 -9.04
C ILE A 390 -8.28 13.06 -7.74
N ARG A 391 -6.95 13.17 -7.80
CA ARG A 391 -6.09 13.11 -6.61
C ARG A 391 -5.94 14.50 -6.00
N THR A 392 -6.86 14.88 -5.13
CA THR A 392 -6.87 16.21 -4.50
C THR A 392 -5.91 16.28 -3.33
N ASN A 393 -5.46 17.49 -2.99
CA ASN A 393 -4.53 17.72 -1.88
C ASN A 393 -3.33 16.75 -1.95
N TYR A 394 -2.82 16.53 -3.16
CA TYR A 394 -1.78 15.54 -3.40
C TYR A 394 -0.45 16.07 -2.90
N SER A 395 0.08 15.45 -1.85
CA SER A 395 1.29 15.94 -1.19
C SER A 395 2.58 15.49 -1.86
N SER A 396 2.64 14.23 -2.27
CA SER A 396 3.90 13.57 -2.61
C SER A 396 4.11 13.53 -4.12
N PHE A 397 4.04 14.69 -4.78
CA PHE A 397 4.11 14.78 -6.24
C PHE A 397 5.51 14.54 -6.85
N GLY A 398 6.52 14.23 -6.03
CA GLY A 398 7.79 13.65 -6.49
C GLY A 398 7.62 12.22 -7.01
N HIS A 399 6.58 11.51 -6.55
CA HIS A 399 6.22 10.19 -7.04
C HIS A 399 4.70 10.04 -7.19
N CYS A 400 4.26 9.81 -8.43
CA CYS A 400 2.85 9.56 -8.69
C CYS A 400 2.70 8.64 -9.89
N SER A 401 1.85 7.63 -9.80
CA SER A 401 1.66 6.70 -10.90
C SER A 401 0.66 7.25 -11.91
N PHE A 402 0.89 7.04 -13.20
CA PHE A 402 -0.11 7.35 -14.24
C PHE A 402 -1.35 6.46 -14.10
N PHE A 403 -2.50 7.08 -14.33
CA PHE A 403 -3.77 6.39 -14.50
C PHE A 403 -4.57 7.08 -15.59
N GLU A 404 -5.25 6.28 -16.40
CA GLU A 404 -6.05 6.82 -17.48
C GLU A 404 -7.16 7.72 -16.92
N LYS A 405 -7.46 8.78 -17.66
CA LYS A 405 -8.54 9.73 -17.36
C LYS A 405 -8.45 10.38 -15.97
N SER A 406 -7.25 10.48 -15.42
CA SER A 406 -7.02 10.91 -14.04
C SER A 406 -6.00 12.04 -13.98
N PHE A 407 -6.04 12.84 -12.93
CA PHE A 407 -5.07 13.92 -12.68
C PHE A 407 -4.96 14.23 -11.18
N MET A 408 -3.92 14.97 -10.80
CA MET A 408 -3.70 15.43 -9.42
C MET A 408 -3.91 16.93 -9.26
N VAL A 409 -4.32 17.33 -8.06
CA VAL A 409 -4.36 18.71 -7.59
C VAL A 409 -3.37 18.78 -6.42
N PRO A 410 -2.13 19.25 -6.64
CA PRO A 410 -1.08 19.16 -5.64
C PRO A 410 -1.30 20.15 -4.50
N LYS A 411 -0.79 19.84 -3.31
CA LYS A 411 -0.62 20.86 -2.25
C LYS A 411 0.51 21.81 -2.63
N LEU A 412 0.47 23.02 -2.08
CA LEU A 412 1.58 23.97 -2.17
C LEU A 412 2.42 23.92 -0.89
N TYR A 413 3.70 24.27 -1.03
CA TYR A 413 4.65 24.30 0.07
C TYR A 413 5.35 25.65 0.13
N LYS A 414 5.61 26.13 1.35
CA LYS A 414 6.33 27.39 1.59
C LYS A 414 7.34 27.17 2.71
N LEU A 415 8.61 27.50 2.50
CA LEU A 415 9.58 27.50 3.60
C LEU A 415 9.22 28.61 4.59
N LYS A 416 9.31 28.37 5.90
CA LYS A 416 8.96 29.39 6.91
C LYS A 416 9.84 30.63 6.83
N SER A 417 11.07 30.50 6.31
CA SER A 417 11.97 31.61 6.07
C SER A 417 11.54 32.51 4.90
N GLU A 418 10.64 32.05 4.04
CA GLU A 418 10.24 32.70 2.80
C GLU A 418 8.82 33.27 2.87
N LYS A 419 8.57 34.35 2.12
CA LYS A 419 7.24 34.97 2.05
C LYS A 419 6.32 34.31 1.04
N ALA A 420 6.87 33.74 -0.02
CA ALA A 420 6.13 33.18 -1.14
C ALA A 420 6.22 31.65 -1.16
N SER A 421 5.15 30.99 -1.60
CA SER A 421 5.14 29.55 -1.87
C SER A 421 6.16 29.18 -2.94
N MET A 422 6.73 27.98 -2.82
CA MET A 422 7.68 27.43 -3.78
C MET A 422 7.01 27.14 -5.13
N SER A 423 7.75 27.34 -6.21
CA SER A 423 7.42 26.74 -7.50
C SER A 423 7.56 25.21 -7.44
N LEU A 424 7.04 24.52 -8.43
CA LEU A 424 7.14 23.07 -8.60
C LEU A 424 8.60 22.62 -8.58
N GLN A 425 9.48 23.32 -9.31
CA GLN A 425 10.91 23.01 -9.35
C GLN A 425 11.57 23.21 -7.97
N GLN A 426 11.29 24.33 -7.31
CA GLN A 426 11.81 24.61 -5.98
C GLN A 426 11.36 23.57 -4.96
N ALA A 427 10.08 23.18 -4.98
CA ALA A 427 9.54 22.16 -4.08
C ALA A 427 10.22 20.80 -4.30
N LEU A 428 10.42 20.38 -5.55
CA LEU A 428 11.08 19.10 -5.88
C LEU A 428 12.55 19.04 -5.47
N ARG A 429 13.22 20.19 -5.28
CA ARG A 429 14.58 20.27 -4.73
C ARG A 429 14.64 20.16 -3.20
N THR A 430 13.48 20.09 -2.54
CA THR A 430 13.36 19.79 -1.11
C THR A 430 12.96 18.33 -0.91
N PRO A 431 13.14 17.74 0.28
CA PRO A 431 12.65 16.40 0.59
C PRO A 431 11.11 16.29 0.72
N ILE A 432 10.39 17.41 0.78
CA ILE A 432 8.97 17.47 1.15
C ILE A 432 8.07 16.65 0.19
N PRO A 433 8.11 16.85 -1.15
CA PRO A 433 7.23 16.14 -2.07
C PRO A 433 7.63 14.67 -2.32
N TRP A 434 8.69 14.17 -1.67
CA TRP A 434 9.22 12.82 -1.85
C TRP A 434 8.85 11.85 -0.73
N CYS A 435 8.09 12.30 0.27
CA CYS A 435 7.65 11.45 1.37
C CYS A 435 6.24 11.83 1.85
N GLU A 436 5.80 11.22 2.95
CA GLU A 436 4.48 11.47 3.56
C GLU A 436 4.59 12.19 4.92
N SER A 437 5.79 12.59 5.33
CA SER A 437 6.10 13.20 6.63
C SER A 437 5.82 14.71 6.63
N THR A 438 5.19 15.22 7.69
CA THR A 438 5.07 16.67 7.90
C THR A 438 6.27 17.26 8.64
N VAL A 439 7.22 16.41 9.02
CA VAL A 439 8.40 16.81 9.79
C VAL A 439 9.64 16.35 9.06
N HIS A 440 10.56 17.28 8.87
CA HIS A 440 11.88 17.04 8.30
C HIS A 440 12.94 17.63 9.22
N GLU A 441 14.01 16.91 9.46
CA GLU A 441 15.17 17.46 10.18
C GLU A 441 15.72 18.66 9.42
N ASN A 442 15.94 19.77 10.12
CA ASN A 442 16.54 21.00 9.60
C ASN A 442 15.71 21.76 8.55
N ILE A 443 14.44 21.41 8.33
CA ILE A 443 13.57 22.12 7.38
C ILE A 443 12.26 22.47 8.08
N GLU A 444 11.97 23.77 8.15
CA GLU A 444 10.68 24.26 8.59
C GLU A 444 9.89 24.81 7.41
N PHE A 445 8.67 24.30 7.23
CA PHE A 445 7.82 24.67 6.12
C PHE A 445 6.35 24.71 6.55
N GLU A 446 5.55 25.38 5.73
CA GLU A 446 4.09 25.44 5.79
C GLU A 446 3.52 24.61 4.63
N ILE A 447 2.46 23.89 4.94
CA ILE A 447 1.67 23.13 3.98
C ILE A 447 0.44 23.96 3.67
N ILE A 448 0.19 24.20 2.39
CA ILE A 448 -0.94 24.97 1.92
C ILE A 448 -1.85 24.02 1.13
N ASP A 449 -2.99 23.71 1.75
CA ASP A 449 -4.02 22.85 1.18
C ASP A 449 -4.68 23.53 -0.03
N ASN A 450 -5.30 22.71 -0.90
CA ASN A 450 -6.10 23.25 -1.99
C ASN A 450 -7.26 24.08 -1.45
N THR A 451 -7.49 25.23 -2.07
CA THR A 451 -8.64 26.06 -1.74
C THR A 451 -9.93 25.38 -2.18
N PRO A 452 -11.10 25.73 -1.60
CA PRO A 452 -12.37 25.21 -2.11
C PRO A 452 -12.60 25.53 -3.59
N GLN A 453 -12.05 26.63 -4.10
CA GLN A 453 -12.13 26.98 -5.53
C GLN A 453 -11.31 26.00 -6.39
N ASP A 454 -10.08 25.68 -6.00
CA ASP A 454 -9.24 24.69 -6.70
C ASP A 454 -9.96 23.33 -6.81
N LEU A 455 -10.65 22.93 -5.74
CA LEU A 455 -11.39 21.66 -5.69
C LEU A 455 -12.64 21.68 -6.58
N VAL A 456 -13.42 22.77 -6.56
CA VAL A 456 -14.58 22.95 -7.45
C VAL A 456 -14.15 22.91 -8.91
N GLU A 457 -13.12 23.67 -9.27
CA GLU A 457 -12.66 23.74 -10.65
C GLU A 457 -12.05 22.43 -11.14
N ALA A 458 -11.40 21.66 -10.26
CA ALA A 458 -10.97 20.30 -10.58
C ALA A 458 -12.17 19.38 -10.92
N ALA A 459 -13.29 19.48 -10.20
CA ALA A 459 -14.50 18.75 -10.56
C ALA A 459 -15.04 19.20 -11.94
N VAL A 460 -15.07 20.50 -12.17
CA VAL A 460 -15.50 21.09 -13.46
C VAL A 460 -14.59 20.61 -14.60
N GLU A 461 -13.27 20.60 -14.42
CA GLU A 461 -12.30 20.08 -15.39
C GLU A 461 -12.60 18.61 -15.72
N MET A 462 -12.84 17.78 -14.71
CA MET A 462 -13.18 16.36 -14.91
C MET A 462 -14.45 16.18 -15.76
N PHE A 463 -15.52 16.93 -15.47
CA PHE A 463 -16.74 16.90 -16.29
C PHE A 463 -16.49 17.39 -17.72
N GLN A 464 -15.76 18.49 -17.90
CA GLN A 464 -15.42 19.01 -19.23
C GLN A 464 -14.60 18.01 -20.06
N ARG A 465 -13.68 17.27 -19.43
CA ARG A 465 -12.91 16.20 -20.09
C ARG A 465 -13.80 15.04 -20.52
N PHE A 466 -14.78 14.65 -19.70
CA PHE A 466 -15.79 13.67 -20.11
C PHE A 466 -16.64 14.17 -21.29
N GLU A 467 -17.16 15.39 -21.23
CA GLU A 467 -18.01 15.98 -22.28
C GLU A 467 -17.28 16.10 -23.62
N LYS A 468 -16.03 16.54 -23.61
CA LYS A 468 -15.19 16.69 -24.81
C LYS A 468 -14.55 15.38 -25.26
N ASN A 469 -14.57 14.35 -24.42
CA ASN A 469 -13.79 13.12 -24.56
C ASN A 469 -12.30 13.39 -24.92
N ASN A 470 -11.69 14.37 -24.27
CA ASN A 470 -10.30 14.76 -24.51
C ASN A 470 -9.46 14.62 -23.24
N TRP A 471 -8.54 13.66 -23.27
CA TRP A 471 -7.68 13.28 -22.14
C TRP A 471 -6.20 13.55 -22.39
N ASN A 472 -5.87 14.21 -23.50
CA ASN A 472 -4.50 14.62 -23.76
C ASN A 472 -4.07 15.69 -22.75
N MET A 473 -2.78 15.70 -22.42
CA MET A 473 -2.18 16.80 -21.66
C MET A 473 -2.23 18.08 -22.49
N THR A 474 -2.51 19.21 -21.85
CA THR A 474 -2.29 20.54 -22.42
C THR A 474 -0.79 20.87 -22.43
N ASP A 475 -0.40 21.92 -23.15
CA ASP A 475 0.99 22.39 -23.16
C ASP A 475 1.51 22.75 -21.76
N GLN A 476 0.66 23.35 -20.90
CA GLN A 476 1.03 23.67 -19.53
C GLN A 476 1.22 22.40 -18.68
N GLN A 477 0.36 21.40 -18.84
CA GLN A 477 0.49 20.12 -18.16
C GLN A 477 1.75 19.37 -18.60
N SER A 478 2.06 19.39 -19.91
CA SER A 478 3.30 18.83 -20.45
C SER A 478 4.53 19.57 -19.93
N ASN A 479 4.50 20.90 -19.83
CA ASN A 479 5.58 21.68 -19.23
C ASN A 479 5.79 21.32 -17.74
N ALA A 480 4.72 21.22 -16.97
CA ALA A 480 4.79 20.80 -15.56
C ALA A 480 5.36 19.38 -15.43
N GLN A 481 4.97 18.45 -16.30
CA GLN A 481 5.53 17.11 -16.34
C GLN A 481 7.03 17.12 -16.69
N ASN A 482 7.47 17.97 -17.63
CA ASN A 482 8.89 18.10 -17.97
C ASN A 482 9.72 18.62 -16.79
N ILE A 483 9.20 19.61 -16.04
CA ILE A 483 9.84 20.08 -14.80
C ILE A 483 9.98 18.91 -13.82
N ARG A 484 8.90 18.15 -13.57
CA ARG A 484 8.93 16.96 -12.69
C ARG A 484 10.04 15.99 -13.10
N LEU A 485 10.07 15.59 -14.37
CA LEU A 485 11.05 14.64 -14.88
C LEU A 485 12.49 15.18 -14.79
N SER A 486 12.71 16.48 -15.02
CA SER A 486 14.03 17.10 -14.92
C SER A 486 14.61 17.11 -13.51
N GLU A 487 13.76 17.12 -12.48
CA GLU A 487 14.15 17.03 -11.07
C GLU A 487 14.11 15.58 -10.53
N GLY A 488 14.02 14.58 -11.41
CA GLY A 488 14.09 13.16 -11.07
C GLY A 488 12.77 12.54 -10.57
N ALA A 489 11.64 13.23 -10.73
CA ALA A 489 10.35 12.72 -10.29
C ALA A 489 9.89 11.57 -11.18
N VAL A 490 9.11 10.66 -10.60
CA VAL A 490 8.62 9.46 -11.31
C VAL A 490 7.11 9.52 -11.58
N GLY A 491 6.75 8.85 -12.67
CA GLY A 491 5.41 8.63 -13.20
C GLY A 491 4.68 9.84 -13.78
N GLY A 492 3.59 9.55 -14.50
CA GLY A 492 3.02 10.44 -15.52
C GLY A 492 1.63 11.01 -15.23
N LEU A 493 1.18 11.09 -13.98
CA LEU A 493 -0.12 11.67 -13.66
C LEU A 493 -0.11 13.19 -13.94
N PRO A 494 -0.98 13.72 -14.81
CA PRO A 494 -1.04 15.17 -15.08
C PRO A 494 -1.41 15.96 -13.82
N ILE A 495 -0.86 17.17 -13.68
CA ILE A 495 -1.40 18.19 -12.75
C ILE A 495 -2.64 18.80 -13.39
N SER A 496 -3.71 19.02 -12.62
CA SER A 496 -4.94 19.67 -13.08
C SER A 496 -4.65 20.96 -13.83
N GLN A 497 -5.30 21.14 -14.99
CA GLN A 497 -5.18 22.36 -15.77
C GLN A 497 -5.73 23.57 -14.99
N SER A 498 -6.89 23.44 -14.34
CA SER A 498 -7.47 24.55 -13.57
C SER A 498 -6.58 24.97 -12.40
N PHE A 499 -5.89 24.02 -11.76
CA PHE A 499 -4.88 24.33 -10.76
C PHE A 499 -3.71 25.15 -11.34
N LEU A 500 -3.19 24.78 -12.51
CA LEU A 500 -2.11 25.52 -13.15
C LEU A 500 -2.52 26.95 -13.53
N ASP A 501 -3.77 27.13 -13.95
CA ASP A 501 -4.33 28.44 -14.30
C ASP A 501 -4.45 29.36 -13.06
N ASN A 502 -4.89 28.81 -11.93
CA ASN A 502 -4.99 29.55 -10.66
C ASN A 502 -3.64 29.85 -10.01
N HIS A 503 -2.66 28.96 -10.20
CA HIS A 503 -1.37 29.00 -9.53
C HIS A 503 -0.23 29.21 -10.53
N GLN A 504 -0.31 30.27 -11.34
CA GLN A 504 0.65 30.52 -12.43
C GLN A 504 2.12 30.59 -11.99
N PHE A 505 2.41 30.94 -10.74
CA PHE A 505 3.78 30.91 -10.20
C PHE A 505 4.32 29.50 -10.00
N PHE A 506 3.44 28.51 -9.81
CA PHE A 506 3.81 27.13 -9.53
C PHE A 506 4.64 26.50 -10.66
N VAL A 507 4.39 26.86 -11.92
CA VAL A 507 5.13 26.33 -13.08
C VAL A 507 6.14 27.31 -13.67
N LYS A 508 6.45 28.40 -12.96
CA LYS A 508 7.56 29.29 -13.35
C LYS A 508 8.90 28.68 -12.93
N ALA A 509 9.86 28.74 -13.84
CA ALA A 509 11.24 28.30 -13.64
C ALA A 509 11.95 29.12 -12.57
#